data_AF-A0AAE0AZM8-F1
#
_entry.id   AF-A0AAE0AZM8-F1
#
_cell.length_a   1.000
_cell.length_b   1.000
_cell.length_c   1.000
_cell.angle_alpha   90.00
_cell.angle_beta   90.00
_cell.angle_gamma   90.00
#
_symmetry.space_group_name_H-M   'P 1'
#
loop_
_entity.id
_entity.type
_entity.pdbx_description
1 polymer ?
#
loop_
_entity_poly.entity_id
_entity_poly.type
_entity_poly.pdbx_seq_one_letter_code
_entity_poly.pdbx_strand_id
1 'polypeptide(L)'
;MSPTTALSTSSSLTTLFPFSSSTTKSKPTNFTQFPFRFSPKNPTLNLTSSTARSAVSIEKEVLETERPDTFLRESDDDDKEPSSTSSVRARFEKMIRDAQDSVCQAIEAVDGGGKFKEDVWSRPGGGGGISRVLQDGAVWEKAGVNVSVVYGVMPPEAYRAAKAAATDQKPGPIPFFAAGISSVLHPKNPFAPTLHFNYRYFETDAPKDIPGAPRQWWFGGGTDFTPAYIFEEDVKHFHSTQKKACDKFDPTFYPRFKKWCDDYFYIKHRNERRGLGGIFFDDLNDYDQEMLLSFASECANSVVPAYIPIIEKRKDTPFTEQNKAWQQLRRGRYVEFNLVYDRGTTFGLKTGGRIESILVSLPLSARWEYDHKPEEGSEEWKLLDACINPKEWI
;
A
#
# COMPACT_ATOMS: atom_id res chain seq x y z
N MET A 1 -36.66 39.99 -50.79
CA MET A 1 -37.64 39.15 -51.51
C MET A 1 -37.97 37.97 -50.62
N SER A 2 -39.24 37.80 -50.28
CA SER A 2 -39.84 36.52 -49.82
C SER A 2 -40.75 36.01 -50.97
N PRO A 3 -41.13 34.72 -51.05
CA PRO A 3 -41.98 34.00 -50.06
C PRO A 3 -41.36 32.61 -49.68
N THR A 4 -42.02 31.61 -49.07
CA THR A 4 -43.45 31.34 -48.78
C THR A 4 -43.66 30.48 -47.51
N THR A 5 -44.93 30.32 -47.12
CA THR A 5 -45.59 29.44 -46.13
C THR A 5 -45.63 27.94 -46.53
N ALA A 6 -46.05 26.94 -45.73
CA ALA A 6 -46.98 26.85 -44.57
C ALA A 6 -46.65 25.60 -43.67
N LEU A 7 -46.67 25.67 -42.32
CA LEU A 7 -47.79 25.39 -41.36
C LEU A 7 -48.36 23.96 -41.27
N SER A 8 -48.26 23.33 -40.08
CA SER A 8 -49.41 22.99 -39.18
C SER A 8 -48.95 22.42 -37.80
N THR A 9 -49.31 23.07 -36.69
CA THR A 9 -50.22 22.65 -35.57
C THR A 9 -49.71 21.56 -34.60
N SER A 10 -49.32 21.90 -33.35
CA SER A 10 -50.12 21.99 -32.08
C SER A 10 -50.21 20.64 -31.33
N SER A 11 -50.32 20.51 -30.00
CA SER A 11 -50.63 21.37 -28.83
C SER A 11 -49.86 20.83 -27.59
N SER A 12 -49.42 21.58 -26.56
CA SER A 12 -50.17 22.31 -25.50
C SER A 12 -51.09 21.36 -24.69
N LEU A 13 -51.13 21.29 -23.35
CA LEU A 13 -50.75 22.22 -22.26
C LEU A 13 -50.57 21.46 -20.90
N THR A 14 -50.13 22.21 -19.89
CA THR A 14 -50.10 22.03 -18.41
C THR A 14 -51.23 21.19 -17.75
N THR A 15 -51.23 20.79 -16.45
CA THR A 15 -50.94 21.59 -15.21
C THR A 15 -51.01 20.74 -13.90
N LEU A 16 -50.38 21.25 -12.83
CA LEU A 16 -50.75 21.21 -11.38
C LEU A 16 -50.65 19.93 -10.50
N PHE A 17 -50.07 20.15 -9.30
CA PHE A 17 -50.18 19.38 -8.05
C PHE A 17 -51.58 19.54 -7.40
N PRO A 18 -51.94 18.75 -6.35
CA PRO A 18 -51.77 19.28 -4.98
C PRO A 18 -51.40 18.26 -3.88
N PHE A 19 -51.01 18.80 -2.71
CA PHE A 19 -50.89 18.13 -1.41
C PHE A 19 -52.20 17.48 -0.93
N SER A 20 -52.10 16.47 -0.05
CA SER A 20 -52.99 16.36 1.11
C SER A 20 -52.36 15.56 2.26
N SER A 21 -52.69 15.93 3.50
CA SER A 21 -52.25 15.30 4.74
C SER A 21 -53.41 14.58 5.44
N SER A 22 -53.12 13.57 6.26
CA SER A 22 -54.03 13.20 7.35
C SER A 22 -53.26 12.65 8.56
N THR A 23 -53.86 12.76 9.75
CA THR A 23 -53.22 12.53 11.04
C THR A 23 -54.07 11.59 11.88
N THR A 24 -53.47 10.63 12.58
CA THR A 24 -54.10 9.94 13.73
C THR A 24 -53.07 9.69 14.84
N LYS A 25 -53.55 9.60 16.10
CA LYS A 25 -52.75 9.67 17.33
C LYS A 25 -52.79 8.36 18.12
N SER A 26 -51.77 8.16 18.98
CA SER A 26 -51.80 7.40 20.26
C SER A 26 -52.04 5.87 20.22
N LYS A 27 -51.54 5.03 21.14
CA LYS A 27 -50.69 5.15 22.37
C LYS A 27 -49.98 3.78 22.63
N PRO A 28 -49.09 3.61 23.64
CA PRO A 28 -48.10 2.51 23.68
C PRO A 28 -48.57 1.22 24.39
N THR A 29 -47.81 0.13 24.20
CA THR A 29 -47.95 -1.13 24.95
C THR A 29 -46.61 -1.71 25.43
N ASN A 30 -46.34 -1.45 26.71
CA ASN A 30 -45.71 -2.30 27.73
C ASN A 30 -44.62 -3.34 27.38
N PHE A 31 -43.53 -3.22 28.16
CA PHE A 31 -42.69 -4.34 28.61
C PHE A 31 -43.52 -5.53 29.11
N THR A 32 -43.12 -6.73 28.72
CA THR A 32 -43.38 -7.96 29.48
C THR A 32 -42.11 -8.80 29.56
N GLN A 33 -41.54 -8.90 30.76
CA GLN A 33 -40.59 -9.96 31.06
C GLN A 33 -41.33 -11.30 31.06
N PHE A 34 -40.75 -12.34 30.45
CA PHE A 34 -41.12 -13.72 30.76
C PHE A 34 -39.85 -14.52 31.09
N PRO A 35 -39.84 -15.28 32.20
CA PRO A 35 -38.64 -15.96 32.68
C PRO A 35 -38.50 -17.33 32.03
N PHE A 36 -37.32 -17.63 31.46
CA PHE A 36 -36.96 -19.01 31.15
C PHE A 36 -35.89 -19.55 32.10
N ARG A 37 -36.36 -20.49 32.91
CA ARG A 37 -35.64 -21.19 33.98
C ARG A 37 -34.70 -22.22 33.36
N PHE A 38 -33.40 -22.09 33.62
CA PHE A 38 -32.42 -23.10 33.21
C PHE A 38 -32.76 -24.46 33.84
N SER A 39 -32.61 -25.53 33.06
CA SER A 39 -32.55 -26.91 33.54
C SER A 39 -31.52 -27.66 32.70
N PRO A 40 -30.46 -28.23 33.30
CA PRO A 40 -29.38 -28.84 32.55
C PRO A 40 -29.75 -30.26 32.12
N LYS A 41 -29.69 -30.52 30.81
CA LYS A 41 -29.57 -31.89 30.28
C LYS A 41 -28.29 -31.96 29.47
N ASN A 42 -27.29 -32.65 30.00
CA ASN A 42 -26.08 -33.02 29.27
C ASN A 42 -26.42 -34.07 28.21
N PRO A 43 -25.95 -33.90 26.97
CA PRO A 43 -25.48 -34.99 26.14
C PRO A 43 -23.95 -34.94 26.09
N THR A 44 -23.30 -35.96 26.65
CA THR A 44 -21.88 -36.22 26.43
C THR A 44 -21.63 -36.45 24.94
N LEU A 45 -21.00 -35.47 24.28
CA LEU A 45 -20.41 -35.64 22.95
C LEU A 45 -18.91 -35.82 23.11
N ASN A 46 -18.42 -36.97 22.65
CA ASN A 46 -17.01 -37.34 22.70
C ASN A 46 -16.17 -36.30 21.95
N LEU A 47 -15.18 -35.73 22.63
CA LEU A 47 -14.12 -34.96 21.98
C LEU A 47 -13.21 -35.94 21.22
N THR A 48 -13.57 -36.25 19.97
CA THR A 48 -12.57 -36.72 19.01
C THR A 48 -11.56 -35.59 18.85
N SER A 49 -10.28 -35.87 19.08
CA SER A 49 -9.23 -34.86 19.05
C SER A 49 -9.21 -34.17 17.68
N SER A 50 -9.71 -32.94 17.61
CA SER A 50 -9.49 -32.12 16.43
C SER A 50 -7.99 -31.93 16.30
N THR A 51 -7.47 -32.17 15.10
CA THR A 51 -6.09 -31.86 14.77
C THR A 51 -5.84 -30.41 15.13
N ALA A 52 -4.99 -30.18 16.14
CA ALA A 52 -4.52 -28.85 16.45
C ALA A 52 -3.92 -28.29 15.18
N ARG A 53 -4.56 -27.27 14.60
CA ARG A 53 -3.89 -26.42 13.62
C ARG A 53 -2.70 -25.87 14.36
N SER A 54 -1.49 -26.29 13.98
CA SER A 54 -0.29 -25.68 14.54
C SER A 54 -0.39 -24.21 14.20
N ALA A 55 -0.63 -23.37 15.21
CA ALA A 55 -0.44 -21.95 15.05
C ALA A 55 0.99 -21.78 14.57
N VAL A 56 1.18 -21.01 13.49
CA VAL A 56 2.52 -20.60 13.09
C VAL A 56 3.06 -19.80 14.26
N SER A 57 3.99 -20.39 14.99
CA SER A 57 4.64 -19.73 16.11
C SER A 57 5.37 -18.51 15.55
N ILE A 58 4.92 -17.32 15.93
CA ILE A 58 5.58 -16.07 15.56
C ILE A 58 6.97 -16.10 16.17
N GLU A 59 7.97 -16.39 15.34
CA GLU A 59 9.38 -16.36 15.74
C GLU A 59 9.76 -14.91 16.01
N LYS A 60 9.99 -14.59 17.28
CA LYS A 60 10.32 -13.23 17.70
C LYS A 60 11.66 -12.80 17.11
N GLU A 61 11.70 -11.62 16.50
CA GLU A 61 12.93 -11.03 15.96
C GLU A 61 13.94 -10.73 17.07
N VAL A 62 15.22 -10.74 16.69
CA VAL A 62 16.32 -10.28 17.54
C VAL A 62 16.73 -8.89 17.06
N LEU A 63 16.94 -7.94 17.99
CA LEU A 63 17.51 -6.64 17.65
C LEU A 63 19.03 -6.77 17.61
N GLU A 64 19.62 -6.28 16.52
CA GLU A 64 21.07 -6.27 16.34
C GLU A 64 21.65 -4.92 16.79
N THR A 65 22.88 -4.92 17.31
CA THR A 65 23.55 -3.70 17.77
C THR A 65 24.15 -2.87 16.64
N GLU A 66 24.47 -3.51 15.51
CA GLU A 66 25.16 -2.90 14.37
C GLU A 66 24.54 -3.37 13.04
N ARG A 67 24.63 -2.54 12.01
CA ARG A 67 24.16 -2.84 10.65
C ARG A 67 25.16 -3.80 9.99
N PRO A 68 24.78 -5.06 9.63
CA PRO A 68 25.69 -5.94 8.93
C PRO A 68 25.89 -5.47 7.48
N ASP A 69 27.06 -5.73 6.91
CA ASP A 69 27.42 -5.38 5.52
C ASP A 69 26.39 -5.91 4.52
N THR A 70 25.90 -7.13 4.74
CA THR A 70 24.88 -7.82 3.95
C THR A 70 23.94 -8.61 4.86
N PHE A 71 22.68 -8.80 4.45
CA PHE A 71 21.75 -9.72 5.09
C PHE A 71 21.67 -11.08 4.38
N LEU A 72 22.29 -11.22 3.20
CA LEU A 72 22.37 -12.45 2.41
C LEU A 72 22.92 -13.65 3.20
N ARG A 73 22.63 -14.87 2.72
CA ARG A 73 23.35 -16.08 3.20
C ARG A 73 24.74 -16.11 2.58
N GLU A 74 25.69 -16.77 3.23
CA GLU A 74 27.02 -17.07 2.65
C GLU A 74 26.92 -17.71 1.24
N SER A 75 25.94 -18.60 1.04
CA SER A 75 25.69 -19.26 -0.26
C SER A 75 25.08 -18.35 -1.35
N ASP A 76 24.63 -17.15 -1.02
CA ASP A 76 24.10 -16.16 -1.97
C ASP A 76 25.18 -15.18 -2.47
N ASP A 77 26.40 -15.26 -1.89
CA ASP A 77 27.57 -14.40 -2.15
C ASP A 77 28.71 -15.17 -2.86
N ASP A 78 28.61 -16.50 -2.96
CA ASP A 78 29.69 -17.42 -3.39
C ASP A 78 29.82 -17.58 -4.94
N ASP A 79 29.42 -16.55 -5.71
CA ASP A 79 29.71 -16.46 -7.15
C ASP A 79 31.18 -16.05 -7.35
N LYS A 80 32.06 -17.05 -7.44
CA LYS A 80 33.53 -16.93 -7.47
C LYS A 80 34.12 -16.33 -8.75
N GLU A 81 33.77 -15.11 -9.13
CA GLU A 81 34.61 -14.26 -9.99
C GLU A 81 34.62 -12.79 -9.50
N PRO A 82 35.77 -12.10 -9.49
CA PRO A 82 35.87 -10.74 -8.97
C PRO A 82 35.56 -9.66 -10.01
N SER A 83 34.82 -8.65 -9.56
CA SER A 83 34.47 -7.38 -10.25
C SER A 83 33.44 -7.48 -11.39
N SER A 84 32.32 -6.75 -11.22
CA SER A 84 31.09 -6.68 -12.06
C SER A 84 30.06 -7.81 -11.96
N THR A 85 30.32 -8.84 -11.16
CA THR A 85 29.71 -10.18 -11.21
C THR A 85 28.85 -10.58 -10.00
N SER A 86 28.28 -9.64 -9.23
CA SER A 86 27.44 -9.99 -8.07
C SER A 86 26.04 -10.49 -8.47
N SER A 87 25.45 -11.38 -7.66
CA SER A 87 24.11 -11.94 -7.91
C SER A 87 23.01 -10.86 -7.93
N VAL A 88 21.88 -11.12 -8.61
CA VAL A 88 20.72 -10.19 -8.61
C VAL A 88 20.22 -9.92 -7.19
N ARG A 89 20.29 -10.93 -6.31
CA ARG A 89 19.98 -10.81 -4.86
C ARG A 89 20.86 -9.74 -4.20
N ALA A 90 22.18 -9.82 -4.38
CA ALA A 90 23.15 -8.87 -3.82
C ALA A 90 22.99 -7.45 -4.38
N ARG A 91 22.83 -7.32 -5.70
CA ARG A 91 22.65 -6.01 -6.35
C ARG A 91 21.33 -5.36 -5.96
N PHE A 92 20.25 -6.14 -5.81
CA PHE A 92 18.97 -5.64 -5.32
C PHE A 92 19.04 -5.24 -3.84
N GLU A 93 19.67 -6.03 -2.96
CA GLU A 93 19.89 -5.64 -1.55
C GLU A 93 20.67 -4.32 -1.47
N LYS A 94 21.76 -4.18 -2.23
CA LYS A 94 22.52 -2.93 -2.26
C LYS A 94 21.65 -1.75 -2.69
N MET A 95 20.90 -1.90 -3.78
CA MET A 95 20.01 -0.85 -4.30
C MET A 95 18.98 -0.39 -3.26
N ILE A 96 18.31 -1.32 -2.56
CA ILE A 96 17.30 -0.93 -1.57
C ILE A 96 17.91 -0.28 -0.31
N ARG A 97 19.14 -0.66 0.08
CA ARG A 97 19.89 -0.01 1.16
C ARG A 97 20.33 1.41 0.75
N ASP A 98 20.90 1.58 -0.43
CA ASP A 98 21.29 2.89 -0.98
C ASP A 98 20.05 3.81 -1.09
N ALA A 99 18.91 3.27 -1.54
CA ALA A 99 17.65 4.01 -1.64
C ALA A 99 17.10 4.40 -0.26
N GLN A 100 17.21 3.54 0.76
CA GLN A 100 16.85 3.86 2.14
C GLN A 100 17.72 5.00 2.68
N ASP A 101 19.04 4.96 2.46
CA ASP A 101 19.98 5.98 2.89
C ASP A 101 19.68 7.34 2.22
N SER A 102 19.52 7.35 0.89
CA SER A 102 19.17 8.55 0.10
C SER A 102 17.83 9.17 0.51
N VAL A 103 16.77 8.35 0.61
CA VAL A 103 15.43 8.83 0.99
C VAL A 103 15.41 9.36 2.43
N CYS A 104 16.06 8.68 3.38
CA CYS A 104 16.13 9.16 4.76
C CYS A 104 16.88 10.49 4.86
N GLN A 105 18.03 10.61 4.19
CA GLN A 105 18.80 11.86 4.15
C GLN A 105 17.98 13.04 3.61
N ALA A 106 17.23 12.83 2.53
CA ALA A 106 16.37 13.85 1.95
C ALA A 106 15.22 14.26 2.89
N ILE A 107 14.59 13.30 3.56
CA ILE A 107 13.49 13.54 4.52
C ILE A 107 13.99 14.34 5.74
N GLU A 108 15.15 13.99 6.31
CA GLU A 108 15.75 14.70 7.44
C GLU A 108 16.18 16.14 7.07
N ALA A 109 16.71 16.32 5.86
CA ALA A 109 17.11 17.65 5.37
C ALA A 109 15.91 18.61 5.28
N VAL A 110 14.77 18.12 4.81
CA VAL A 110 13.52 18.91 4.74
C VAL A 110 12.90 19.15 6.12
N ASP A 111 13.01 18.20 7.05
CA ASP A 111 12.49 18.38 8.42
C ASP A 111 13.28 19.44 9.20
N GLY A 112 14.59 19.56 8.94
CA GLY A 112 15.44 20.59 9.56
C GLY A 112 15.75 20.37 11.05
N GLY A 113 15.39 19.22 11.62
CA GLY A 113 15.68 18.89 13.01
C GLY A 113 15.36 17.44 13.41
N GLY A 114 14.30 16.84 12.85
CA GLY A 114 13.97 15.44 13.06
C GLY A 114 15.05 14.49 12.52
N LYS A 115 15.25 13.38 13.24
CA LYS A 115 16.17 12.29 12.86
C LYS A 115 15.45 10.95 12.88
N PHE A 116 15.82 10.06 11.97
CA PHE A 116 15.35 8.69 12.01
C PHE A 116 16.00 7.93 13.17
N LYS A 117 15.17 7.27 13.98
CA LYS A 117 15.62 6.16 14.83
C LYS A 117 15.76 4.92 13.95
N GLU A 118 16.93 4.30 13.96
CA GLU A 118 17.19 3.02 13.29
C GLU A 118 17.07 1.86 14.29
N ASP A 119 16.27 0.85 13.92
CA ASP A 119 16.23 -0.47 14.54
C ASP A 119 16.73 -1.50 13.51
N VAL A 120 17.94 -2.05 13.71
CA VAL A 120 18.43 -3.21 12.95
C VAL A 120 17.92 -4.49 13.61
N TRP A 121 17.48 -5.47 12.82
CA TRP A 121 16.95 -6.73 13.35
C TRP A 121 17.22 -7.93 12.45
N SER A 122 17.31 -9.11 13.06
CA SER A 122 17.38 -10.41 12.40
C SER A 122 16.20 -11.30 12.78
N ARG A 123 15.99 -12.40 12.04
CA ARG A 123 14.95 -13.39 12.34
C ARG A 123 15.50 -14.81 12.38
N PRO A 124 15.02 -15.72 13.28
CA PRO A 124 15.54 -17.08 13.37
C PRO A 124 15.39 -17.90 12.09
N GLY A 125 14.27 -17.76 11.38
CA GLY A 125 14.05 -18.32 10.04
C GLY A 125 14.96 -17.78 8.92
N GLY A 126 15.87 -16.84 9.21
CA GLY A 126 16.94 -16.38 8.31
C GLY A 126 16.70 -15.02 7.64
N GLY A 127 17.73 -14.17 7.64
CA GLY A 127 17.69 -12.80 7.13
C GLY A 127 17.32 -11.79 8.22
N GLY A 128 16.91 -10.59 7.80
CA GLY A 128 16.63 -9.48 8.72
C GLY A 128 16.11 -8.23 8.02
N GLY A 129 16.35 -7.08 8.64
CA GLY A 129 15.97 -5.79 8.10
C GLY A 129 16.48 -4.61 8.91
N ILE A 130 16.23 -3.42 8.37
CA ILE A 130 16.56 -2.12 8.96
C ILE A 130 15.29 -1.30 8.93
N SER A 131 14.71 -1.03 10.10
CA SER A 131 13.56 -0.16 10.24
C SER A 131 13.99 1.22 10.67
N ARG A 132 13.73 2.23 9.83
CA ARG A 132 13.95 3.64 10.19
C ARG A 132 12.62 4.33 10.42
N VAL A 133 12.44 4.93 11.60
CA VAL A 133 11.25 5.69 11.96
C VAL A 133 11.62 7.08 12.47
N LEU A 134 11.08 8.12 11.84
CA LEU A 134 11.07 9.49 12.32
C LEU A 134 9.63 9.80 12.75
N GLN A 135 9.43 10.28 13.97
CA GLN A 135 8.13 10.64 14.51
C GLN A 135 8.22 12.01 15.20
N ASP A 136 7.12 12.75 15.22
CA ASP A 136 6.99 14.05 15.90
C ASP A 136 7.98 15.13 15.43
N GLY A 137 8.39 15.04 14.16
CA GLY A 137 9.23 16.03 13.48
C GLY A 137 8.54 17.36 13.23
N ALA A 138 9.29 18.31 12.66
CA ALA A 138 8.77 19.62 12.30
C ALA A 138 7.83 19.54 11.09
N VAL A 139 8.24 18.79 10.06
CA VAL A 139 7.51 18.57 8.80
C VAL A 139 6.79 17.23 8.82
N TRP A 140 7.44 16.19 9.34
CA TRP A 140 6.92 14.82 9.37
C TRP A 140 6.25 14.52 10.71
N GLU A 141 4.95 14.22 10.67
CA GLU A 141 4.26 13.73 11.87
C GLU A 141 4.68 12.29 12.17
N LYS A 142 4.81 11.47 11.11
CA LYS A 142 5.41 10.13 11.13
C LYS A 142 5.94 9.78 9.74
N ALA A 143 7.15 9.25 9.67
CA ALA A 143 7.79 8.74 8.47
C ALA A 143 8.48 7.42 8.79
N GLY A 144 8.17 6.37 8.02
CA GLY A 144 8.80 5.06 8.14
C GLY A 144 9.45 4.67 6.82
N VAL A 145 10.71 4.26 6.84
CA VAL A 145 11.45 3.75 5.68
C VAL A 145 12.13 2.44 6.07
N ASN A 146 11.55 1.31 5.67
CA ASN A 146 11.98 -0.02 6.06
C ASN A 146 12.66 -0.74 4.90
N VAL A 147 13.80 -1.36 5.17
CA VAL A 147 14.42 -2.39 4.32
C VAL A 147 14.25 -3.74 4.99
N SER A 148 13.94 -4.77 4.21
CA SER A 148 13.91 -6.15 4.67
C SER A 148 14.53 -7.06 3.61
N VAL A 149 15.33 -8.03 4.06
CA VAL A 149 15.95 -9.07 3.24
C VAL A 149 15.76 -10.37 4.00
N VAL A 150 14.82 -11.19 3.53
CA VAL A 150 14.37 -12.39 4.24
C VAL A 150 14.40 -13.58 3.30
N TYR A 151 14.82 -14.72 3.84
CA TYR A 151 14.88 -15.97 3.11
C TYR A 151 14.43 -17.11 4.00
N GLY A 152 13.94 -18.19 3.42
CA GLY A 152 13.45 -19.31 4.20
C GLY A 152 13.05 -20.48 3.32
N VAL A 153 12.07 -21.25 3.79
CA VAL A 153 11.39 -22.31 3.03
C VAL A 153 9.91 -21.93 2.97
N MET A 154 9.30 -22.01 1.78
CA MET A 154 7.88 -21.69 1.65
C MET A 154 7.02 -22.71 2.40
N PRO A 155 6.02 -22.28 3.19
CA PRO A 155 4.99 -23.18 3.70
C PRO A 155 4.29 -23.90 2.54
N PRO A 156 3.96 -25.20 2.65
CA PRO A 156 3.31 -25.95 1.56
C PRO A 156 1.99 -25.33 1.06
N GLU A 157 1.32 -24.54 1.89
CA GLU A 157 0.09 -23.82 1.56
C GLU A 157 0.35 -22.58 0.69
N ALA A 158 1.44 -21.85 0.92
CA ALA A 158 1.83 -20.68 0.12
C ALA A 158 2.22 -21.11 -1.30
N TYR A 159 2.94 -22.22 -1.45
CA TYR A 159 3.28 -22.78 -2.76
C TYR A 159 2.03 -23.23 -3.55
N ARG A 160 1.03 -23.80 -2.89
CA ARG A 160 -0.26 -24.16 -3.54
C ARG A 160 -1.03 -22.93 -4.03
N ALA A 161 -0.88 -21.77 -3.37
CA ALA A 161 -1.46 -20.53 -3.85
C ALA A 161 -0.70 -19.97 -5.07
N ALA A 162 0.62 -20.14 -5.13
CA ALA A 162 1.45 -19.72 -6.25
C ALA A 162 1.29 -20.61 -7.51
N LYS A 163 1.10 -21.93 -7.33
CA LYS A 163 0.78 -22.84 -8.45
C LYS A 163 -0.73 -23.05 -8.59
N ALA A 164 -1.34 -22.28 -9.50
CA ALA A 164 -2.73 -22.47 -9.95
C ALA A 164 -3.00 -23.81 -10.68
N ALA A 165 -1.99 -24.68 -10.83
CA ALA A 165 -2.11 -26.02 -11.40
C ALA A 165 -2.10 -27.09 -10.29
N ALA A 166 -3.27 -27.70 -10.05
CA ALA A 166 -3.39 -28.84 -9.17
C ALA A 166 -2.65 -30.06 -9.75
N THR A 167 -1.55 -30.46 -9.11
CA THR A 167 -0.86 -31.73 -9.35
C THR A 167 -0.76 -32.49 -8.03
N ASP A 168 -0.99 -33.80 -8.04
CA ASP A 168 -1.10 -34.64 -6.83
C ASP A 168 0.23 -34.89 -6.10
N GLN A 169 1.34 -34.31 -6.57
CA GLN A 169 2.62 -34.40 -5.90
C GLN A 169 2.68 -33.41 -4.74
N LYS A 170 2.95 -33.91 -3.52
CA LYS A 170 3.32 -33.06 -2.39
C LYS A 170 4.66 -32.38 -2.73
N PRO A 171 4.69 -31.05 -2.93
CA PRO A 171 5.92 -30.36 -3.28
C PRO A 171 6.87 -30.42 -2.08
N GLY A 172 8.16 -30.60 -2.36
CA GLY A 172 9.20 -30.53 -1.34
C GLY A 172 9.33 -29.11 -0.75
N PRO A 173 10.14 -28.95 0.31
CA PRO A 173 10.49 -27.64 0.84
C PRO A 173 11.23 -26.83 -0.24
N ILE A 174 10.58 -25.79 -0.76
CA ILE A 174 11.18 -24.89 -1.76
C ILE A 174 11.73 -23.65 -1.04
N PRO A 175 13.05 -23.41 -1.11
CA PRO A 175 13.63 -22.19 -0.58
C PRO A 175 13.14 -20.96 -1.33
N PHE A 176 12.97 -19.86 -0.60
CA PHE A 176 12.67 -18.55 -1.19
C PHE A 176 13.62 -17.48 -0.65
N PHE A 177 13.76 -16.43 -1.46
CA PHE A 177 14.38 -15.16 -1.15
C PHE A 177 13.37 -14.04 -1.43
N ALA A 178 13.28 -13.06 -0.53
CA ALA A 178 12.47 -11.86 -0.71
C ALA A 178 13.21 -10.66 -0.12
N ALA A 179 13.46 -9.66 -0.93
CA ALA A 179 14.06 -8.40 -0.50
C ALA A 179 13.18 -7.23 -0.92
N GLY A 180 13.19 -6.13 -0.16
CA GLY A 180 12.49 -4.92 -0.55
C GLY A 180 12.63 -3.75 0.40
N ILE A 181 12.43 -2.55 -0.16
CA ILE A 181 12.19 -1.31 0.58
C ILE A 181 10.70 -1.00 0.60
N SER A 182 10.15 -0.58 1.73
CA SER A 182 8.78 -0.10 1.88
C SER A 182 8.76 1.14 2.76
N SER A 183 7.98 2.14 2.37
CA SER A 183 7.96 3.44 3.02
C SER A 183 6.57 4.05 3.02
N VAL A 184 6.22 4.71 4.13
CA VAL A 184 5.03 5.56 4.25
C VAL A 184 5.42 6.83 4.98
N LEU A 185 5.06 7.97 4.37
CA LEU A 185 5.46 9.30 4.79
C LEU A 185 4.21 10.14 5.04
N HIS A 186 3.98 10.56 6.29
CA HIS A 186 2.83 11.36 6.70
C HIS A 186 3.26 12.76 7.15
N PRO A 187 3.17 13.78 6.27
CA PRO A 187 3.40 15.16 6.67
C PRO A 187 2.42 15.66 7.74
N LYS A 188 2.90 16.59 8.56
CA LYS A 188 2.15 17.29 9.60
C LYS A 188 1.16 18.30 9.01
N ASN A 189 1.56 19.00 7.95
CA ASN A 189 0.75 19.99 7.25
C ASN A 189 -0.31 19.30 6.36
N PRO A 190 -1.61 19.67 6.41
CA PRO A 190 -2.66 19.09 5.57
C PRO A 190 -2.46 19.32 4.06
N PHE A 191 -1.76 20.39 3.66
CA PHE A 191 -1.45 20.68 2.25
C PHE A 191 -0.23 19.89 1.74
N ALA A 192 0.55 19.27 2.61
CA ALA A 192 1.63 18.38 2.25
C ALA A 192 1.11 16.92 2.13
N PRO A 193 1.26 16.26 0.96
CA PRO A 193 0.64 14.97 0.67
C PRO A 193 1.32 13.79 1.35
N THR A 194 0.54 12.79 1.77
CA THR A 194 1.10 11.48 2.17
C THR A 194 1.65 10.75 0.93
N LEU A 195 2.80 10.10 1.08
CA LEU A 195 3.39 9.23 0.06
C LEU A 195 3.51 7.80 0.58
N HIS A 196 3.30 6.82 -0.30
CA HIS A 196 3.81 5.47 -0.10
C HIS A 196 4.68 5.07 -1.28
N PHE A 197 5.73 4.29 -1.01
CA PHE A 197 6.42 3.54 -2.05
C PHE A 197 6.86 2.17 -1.54
N ASN A 198 6.95 1.22 -2.47
CA ASN A 198 7.54 -0.08 -2.24
C ASN A 198 8.28 -0.54 -3.50
N TYR A 199 9.45 -1.15 -3.34
CA TYR A 199 10.13 -1.89 -4.41
C TYR A 199 10.66 -3.18 -3.81
N ARG A 200 10.31 -4.31 -4.42
CA ARG A 200 10.62 -5.66 -3.93
C ARG A 200 11.01 -6.58 -5.07
N TYR A 201 11.85 -7.56 -4.74
CA TYR A 201 12.26 -8.67 -5.58
C TYR A 201 12.01 -9.97 -4.82
N PHE A 202 11.43 -10.95 -5.52
CA PHE A 202 11.17 -12.29 -4.98
C PHE A 202 11.77 -13.34 -5.90
N GLU A 203 12.34 -14.39 -5.31
CA GLU A 203 12.94 -15.51 -6.03
C GLU A 203 12.73 -16.83 -5.27
N THR A 204 12.58 -17.91 -6.02
CA THR A 204 12.58 -19.29 -5.52
C THR A 204 13.78 -20.05 -6.09
N ASP A 205 14.38 -20.91 -5.28
CA ASP A 205 15.39 -21.82 -5.80
C ASP A 205 14.76 -22.92 -6.66
N ALA A 206 15.53 -23.43 -7.62
CA ALA A 206 15.09 -24.51 -8.49
C ALA A 206 14.70 -25.76 -7.67
N PRO A 207 13.55 -26.41 -7.97
CA PRO A 207 13.15 -27.65 -7.31
C PRO A 207 14.24 -28.74 -7.41
N LYS A 208 14.74 -29.21 -6.26
CA LYS A 208 15.83 -30.21 -6.18
C LYS A 208 15.44 -31.58 -6.77
N ASP A 209 14.14 -31.82 -6.87
CA ASP A 209 13.48 -33.01 -7.42
C ASP A 209 13.28 -32.95 -8.94
N ILE A 210 13.48 -31.80 -9.59
CA ILE A 210 13.33 -31.63 -11.04
C ILE A 210 14.60 -30.95 -11.62
N PRO A 211 15.64 -31.74 -11.98
CA PRO A 211 16.83 -31.21 -12.64
C PRO A 211 16.46 -30.42 -13.91
N GLY A 212 16.86 -29.14 -13.96
CA GLY A 212 16.55 -28.23 -15.07
C GLY A 212 15.23 -27.46 -14.95
N ALA A 213 14.47 -27.59 -13.85
CA ALA A 213 13.33 -26.70 -13.60
C ALA A 213 13.80 -25.25 -13.37
N PRO A 214 13.16 -24.23 -13.99
CA PRO A 214 13.56 -22.84 -13.85
C PRO A 214 13.26 -22.30 -12.45
N ARG A 215 14.16 -21.45 -11.94
CA ARG A 215 13.87 -20.55 -10.80
C ARG A 215 12.68 -19.66 -11.17
N GLN A 216 11.69 -19.53 -10.28
CA GLN A 216 10.65 -18.51 -10.44
C GLN A 216 11.10 -17.25 -9.70
N TRP A 217 11.00 -16.12 -10.38
CA TRP A 217 11.31 -14.80 -9.83
C TRP A 217 10.35 -13.76 -10.39
N TRP A 218 10.22 -12.64 -9.67
CA TRP A 218 9.51 -11.46 -10.15
C TRP A 218 9.90 -10.21 -9.36
N PHE A 219 9.70 -9.05 -9.98
CA PHE A 219 9.73 -7.77 -9.31
C PHE A 219 8.30 -7.32 -8.97
N GLY A 220 8.18 -6.49 -7.96
CA GLY A 220 6.94 -5.80 -7.62
C GLY A 220 7.25 -4.45 -7.00
N GLY A 221 6.31 -3.52 -7.07
CA GLY A 221 6.52 -2.22 -6.49
C GLY A 221 5.57 -1.15 -6.98
N GLY A 222 5.93 0.09 -6.70
CA GLY A 222 5.13 1.26 -7.01
C GLY A 222 5.43 2.43 -6.08
N THR A 223 5.04 3.61 -6.52
CA THR A 223 4.97 4.83 -5.69
C THR A 223 3.60 5.45 -5.93
N ASP A 224 2.88 5.79 -4.86
CA ASP A 224 1.55 6.38 -4.92
C ASP A 224 1.37 7.60 -4.00
N PHE A 225 0.46 8.48 -4.42
CA PHE A 225 0.33 9.84 -3.93
C PHE A 225 -1.04 10.06 -3.29
N THR A 226 -1.05 10.37 -2.00
CA THR A 226 -2.28 10.55 -1.20
C THR A 226 -2.34 11.95 -0.56
N PRO A 227 -2.75 12.98 -1.32
CA PRO A 227 -3.00 14.32 -0.79
C PRO A 227 -4.27 14.36 0.07
N ALA A 228 -4.38 15.37 0.94
CA ALA A 228 -5.66 15.81 1.51
C ALA A 228 -6.29 16.98 0.73
N TYR A 229 -5.51 17.71 -0.06
CA TYR A 229 -5.95 18.80 -0.92
C TYR A 229 -5.27 18.71 -2.29
N ILE A 230 -6.00 18.99 -3.37
CA ILE A 230 -5.46 18.92 -4.73
C ILE A 230 -4.77 20.23 -5.10
N PHE A 231 -3.50 20.14 -5.47
CA PHE A 231 -2.80 21.14 -6.26
C PHE A 231 -2.41 20.50 -7.59
N GLU A 232 -3.02 20.91 -8.69
CA GLU A 232 -2.84 20.24 -9.99
C GLU A 232 -1.38 20.16 -10.42
N GLU A 233 -0.60 21.20 -10.15
CA GLU A 233 0.80 21.28 -10.55
C GLU A 233 1.69 20.29 -9.77
N ASP A 234 1.31 19.94 -8.53
CA ASP A 234 2.02 18.95 -7.73
C ASP A 234 1.68 17.53 -8.21
N VAL A 235 0.40 17.28 -8.53
CA VAL A 235 -0.06 15.99 -9.09
C VAL A 235 0.57 15.75 -10.47
N LYS A 236 0.62 16.79 -11.32
CA LYS A 236 1.30 16.79 -12.62
C LYS A 236 2.81 16.55 -12.48
N HIS A 237 3.48 17.21 -11.52
CA HIS A 237 4.91 16.97 -11.24
C HIS A 237 5.18 15.52 -10.84
N PHE A 238 4.40 14.99 -9.89
CA PHE A 238 4.52 13.63 -9.41
C PHE A 238 4.35 12.61 -10.54
N HIS A 239 3.21 12.64 -11.25
CA HIS A 239 2.91 11.70 -12.34
C HIS A 239 3.88 11.86 -13.51
N SER A 240 4.28 13.08 -13.87
CA SER A 240 5.31 13.30 -14.92
C SER A 240 6.65 12.67 -14.56
N THR A 241 7.02 12.67 -13.28
CA THR A 241 8.28 12.10 -12.81
C THR A 241 8.23 10.57 -12.83
N GLN A 242 7.12 9.97 -12.40
CA GLN A 242 6.89 8.53 -12.54
C GLN A 242 6.84 8.10 -14.01
N LYS A 243 6.20 8.87 -14.90
CA LYS A 243 6.19 8.59 -16.34
C LYS A 243 7.60 8.64 -16.94
N LYS A 244 8.42 9.64 -16.62
CA LYS A 244 9.82 9.73 -17.08
C LYS A 244 10.68 8.54 -16.63
N ALA A 245 10.43 7.98 -15.45
CA ALA A 245 11.08 6.77 -14.98
C ALA A 245 10.68 5.55 -15.82
N CYS A 246 9.38 5.37 -16.08
CA CYS A 246 8.85 4.29 -16.92
C CYS A 246 9.29 4.37 -18.39
N ASP A 247 9.21 5.56 -19.00
CA ASP A 247 9.50 5.83 -20.42
C ASP A 247 10.94 5.48 -20.82
N LYS A 248 11.87 5.38 -19.85
CA LYS A 248 13.25 4.93 -20.08
C LYS A 248 13.36 3.45 -20.47
N PHE A 249 12.35 2.64 -20.15
CA PHE A 249 12.36 1.19 -20.35
C PHE A 249 11.31 0.74 -21.36
N ASP A 250 10.05 1.17 -21.17
CA ASP A 250 8.96 0.86 -22.08
C ASP A 250 7.86 1.94 -21.96
N PRO A 251 7.45 2.60 -23.06
CA PRO A 251 6.43 3.66 -23.02
C PRO A 251 5.04 3.15 -22.60
N THR A 252 4.79 1.83 -22.61
CA THR A 252 3.55 1.23 -22.12
C THR A 252 3.51 1.04 -20.60
N PHE A 253 4.66 1.09 -19.92
CA PHE A 253 4.75 0.87 -18.47
C PHE A 253 3.94 1.89 -17.67
N TYR A 254 4.08 3.19 -17.94
CA TYR A 254 3.32 4.19 -17.18
C TYR A 254 1.79 4.02 -17.35
N PRO A 255 1.21 3.95 -18.55
CA PRO A 255 -0.23 3.68 -18.71
C PRO A 255 -0.70 2.39 -18.02
N ARG A 256 0.08 1.30 -18.15
CA ARG A 256 -0.22 -0.01 -17.54
C ARG A 256 -0.23 0.09 -16.01
N PHE A 257 0.84 0.62 -15.42
CA PHE A 257 1.05 0.67 -13.98
C PHE A 257 0.25 1.78 -13.30
N LYS A 258 -0.07 2.88 -13.98
CA LYS A 258 -0.99 3.92 -13.50
C LYS A 258 -2.40 3.36 -13.35
N LYS A 259 -2.92 2.70 -14.40
CA LYS A 259 -4.23 2.04 -14.31
C LYS A 259 -4.28 0.99 -13.20
N TRP A 260 -3.22 0.18 -13.06
CA TRP A 260 -3.15 -0.81 -11.99
C TRP A 260 -3.09 -0.16 -10.60
N CYS A 261 -2.45 1.00 -10.45
CA CYS A 261 -2.45 1.77 -9.21
C CYS A 261 -3.86 2.25 -8.83
N ASP A 262 -4.61 2.79 -9.79
CA ASP A 262 -6.01 3.24 -9.60
C ASP A 262 -6.97 2.07 -9.26
N ASP A 263 -6.71 0.87 -9.78
CA ASP A 263 -7.47 -0.35 -9.50
C ASP A 263 -7.07 -0.98 -8.14
N TYR A 264 -5.79 -0.95 -7.77
CA TYR A 264 -5.27 -1.60 -6.56
C TYR A 264 -5.63 -0.84 -5.28
N PHE A 265 -5.45 0.48 -5.26
CA PHE A 265 -5.69 1.32 -4.07
C PHE A 265 -7.17 1.71 -3.87
N TYR A 266 -8.10 0.84 -4.28
CA TYR A 266 -9.54 1.07 -4.24
C TYR A 266 -10.21 0.50 -2.97
N ILE A 267 -10.85 1.39 -2.20
CA ILE A 267 -11.53 1.08 -0.94
C ILE A 267 -12.96 0.65 -1.25
N LYS A 268 -13.15 -0.66 -1.49
CA LYS A 268 -14.41 -1.24 -2.00
C LYS A 268 -15.66 -0.84 -1.20
N HIS A 269 -15.58 -0.76 0.13
CA HIS A 269 -16.71 -0.40 0.99
C HIS A 269 -17.01 1.12 1.04
N ARG A 270 -16.18 1.96 0.40
CA ARG A 270 -16.36 3.41 0.27
C ARG A 270 -16.62 3.87 -1.17
N ASN A 271 -16.36 3.02 -2.16
CA ASN A 271 -16.38 3.36 -3.58
C ASN A 271 -15.43 4.51 -3.98
N GLU A 272 -14.29 4.62 -3.30
CA GLU A 272 -13.26 5.64 -3.56
C GLU A 272 -11.85 5.00 -3.55
N ARG A 273 -10.87 5.65 -4.17
CA ARG A 273 -9.45 5.30 -4.05
C ARG A 273 -8.85 5.97 -2.81
N ARG A 274 -7.77 5.39 -2.29
CA ARG A 274 -7.02 5.93 -1.15
C ARG A 274 -6.51 7.36 -1.41
N GLY A 275 -5.95 7.57 -2.60
CA GLY A 275 -5.37 8.82 -3.08
C GLY A 275 -5.57 9.01 -4.59
N LEU A 276 -4.59 9.61 -5.27
CA LEU A 276 -4.64 10.00 -6.70
C LEU A 276 -3.75 9.12 -7.60
N GLY A 277 -3.52 7.88 -7.17
CA GLY A 277 -2.73 6.88 -7.91
C GLY A 277 -1.23 7.19 -7.95
N GLY A 278 -0.58 6.72 -9.01
CA GLY A 278 0.86 6.77 -9.22
C GLY A 278 1.26 5.66 -10.16
N ILE A 279 2.21 4.81 -9.78
CA ILE A 279 2.48 3.53 -10.47
C ILE A 279 2.37 2.36 -9.50
N PHE A 280 1.83 1.23 -9.95
CA PHE A 280 1.82 -0.04 -9.23
C PHE A 280 2.06 -1.20 -10.19
N PHE A 281 2.89 -2.15 -9.76
CA PHE A 281 3.16 -3.40 -10.46
C PHE A 281 3.42 -4.55 -9.47
N ASP A 282 3.08 -5.75 -9.91
CA ASP A 282 3.31 -7.01 -9.19
C ASP A 282 3.54 -8.11 -10.21
N ASP A 283 4.11 -9.24 -9.77
CA ASP A 283 4.38 -10.41 -10.62
C ASP A 283 5.13 -10.06 -11.93
N LEU A 284 5.99 -9.02 -11.90
CA LEU A 284 6.67 -8.47 -13.07
C LEU A 284 7.90 -9.32 -13.43
N ASN A 285 7.75 -10.16 -14.45
CA ASN A 285 8.77 -11.05 -15.00
C ASN A 285 8.63 -11.29 -16.53
N ASP A 286 7.91 -10.40 -17.23
CA ASP A 286 7.65 -10.45 -18.67
C ASP A 286 8.79 -9.90 -19.55
N TYR A 287 9.93 -9.55 -18.93
CA TYR A 287 11.14 -9.02 -19.58
C TYR A 287 12.41 -9.64 -18.97
N ASP A 288 13.57 -9.28 -19.53
CA ASP A 288 14.87 -9.65 -18.98
C ASP A 288 15.07 -9.17 -17.53
N GLN A 289 15.72 -9.99 -16.71
CA GLN A 289 15.88 -9.77 -15.27
C GLN A 289 16.77 -8.56 -14.95
N GLU A 290 17.81 -8.30 -15.77
CA GLU A 290 18.72 -7.16 -15.59
C GLU A 290 18.05 -5.84 -15.98
N MET A 291 17.22 -5.88 -17.02
CA MET A 291 16.35 -4.75 -17.38
C MET A 291 15.38 -4.44 -16.23
N LEU A 292 14.71 -5.44 -15.65
CA LEU A 292 13.75 -5.22 -14.57
C LEU A 292 14.40 -4.80 -13.24
N LEU A 293 15.61 -5.28 -12.94
CA LEU A 293 16.44 -4.75 -11.83
C LEU A 293 16.76 -3.27 -12.06
N SER A 294 17.13 -2.89 -13.29
CA SER A 294 17.43 -1.50 -13.67
C SER A 294 16.18 -0.62 -13.59
N PHE A 295 15.02 -1.12 -13.99
CA PHE A 295 13.72 -0.44 -13.88
C PHE A 295 13.33 -0.21 -12.42
N ALA A 296 13.43 -1.23 -11.56
CA ALA A 296 13.18 -1.08 -10.12
C ALA A 296 14.13 -0.05 -9.47
N SER A 297 15.39 -0.02 -9.90
CA SER A 297 16.39 0.96 -9.45
C SER A 297 16.04 2.39 -9.88
N GLU A 298 15.66 2.61 -11.14
CA GLU A 298 15.19 3.92 -11.62
C GLU A 298 13.94 4.38 -10.87
N CYS A 299 12.96 3.49 -10.68
CA CYS A 299 11.75 3.83 -9.94
C CYS A 299 12.04 4.21 -8.49
N ALA A 300 12.92 3.48 -7.78
CA ALA A 300 13.37 3.85 -6.44
C ALA A 300 14.06 5.23 -6.41
N ASN A 301 14.96 5.49 -7.37
CA ASN A 301 15.62 6.79 -7.53
C ASN A 301 14.66 7.93 -7.89
N SER A 302 13.50 7.63 -8.51
CA SER A 302 12.49 8.64 -8.86
C SER A 302 11.71 9.19 -7.66
N VAL A 303 11.72 8.51 -6.51
CA VAL A 303 10.93 8.86 -5.31
C VAL A 303 11.26 10.27 -4.81
N VAL A 304 12.54 10.54 -4.55
CA VAL A 304 13.03 11.83 -4.02
C VAL A 304 12.65 13.01 -4.95
N PRO A 305 13.00 13.00 -6.26
CA PRO A 305 12.63 14.09 -7.16
C PRO A 305 11.12 14.18 -7.42
N ALA A 306 10.35 13.09 -7.34
CA ALA A 306 8.89 13.14 -7.48
C ALA A 306 8.20 13.79 -6.27
N TYR A 307 8.79 13.75 -5.08
CA TYR A 307 8.12 14.07 -3.83
C TYR A 307 8.69 15.28 -3.07
N ILE A 308 10.01 15.38 -2.89
CA ILE A 308 10.62 16.43 -2.07
C ILE A 308 10.31 17.86 -2.57
N PRO A 309 10.32 18.16 -3.89
CA PRO A 309 9.94 19.48 -4.38
C PRO A 309 8.50 19.90 -4.03
N ILE A 310 7.58 18.93 -3.91
CA ILE A 310 6.20 19.18 -3.47
C ILE A 310 6.20 19.52 -1.99
N ILE A 311 6.94 18.78 -1.17
CA ILE A 311 6.96 18.98 0.28
C ILE A 311 7.59 20.32 0.65
N GLU A 312 8.71 20.69 0.03
CA GLU A 312 9.33 22.02 0.21
C GLU A 312 8.34 23.16 -0.06
N LYS A 313 7.53 23.02 -1.11
CA LYS A 313 6.51 24.00 -1.48
C LYS A 313 5.31 24.05 -0.53
N ARG A 314 4.97 22.95 0.15
CA ARG A 314 3.72 22.82 0.93
C ARG A 314 3.89 22.81 2.45
N LYS A 315 5.05 22.39 2.97
CA LYS A 315 5.29 22.18 4.41
C LYS A 315 4.94 23.40 5.28
N ASP A 316 5.20 24.61 4.79
CA ASP A 316 4.98 25.88 5.51
C ASP A 316 3.66 26.58 5.12
N THR A 317 2.77 25.95 4.35
CA THR A 317 1.49 26.57 3.93
C THR A 317 0.56 26.74 5.15
N PRO A 318 0.10 27.97 5.48
CA PRO A 318 -0.81 28.18 6.61
C PRO A 318 -2.13 27.42 6.44
N PHE A 319 -2.61 26.76 7.49
CA PHE A 319 -3.80 25.92 7.47
C PHE A 319 -4.71 26.18 8.68
N THR A 320 -5.99 25.82 8.57
CA THR A 320 -6.98 25.92 9.64
C THR A 320 -7.23 24.57 10.32
N GLU A 321 -7.88 24.59 11.49
CA GLU A 321 -8.34 23.37 12.17
C GLU A 321 -9.29 22.54 11.30
N GLN A 322 -10.09 23.16 10.42
CA GLN A 322 -10.90 22.46 9.43
C GLN A 322 -10.01 21.69 8.43
N ASN A 323 -8.92 22.31 7.95
CA ASN A 323 -8.00 21.61 7.04
C ASN A 323 -7.30 20.43 7.74
N LYS A 324 -6.92 20.59 9.01
CA LYS A 324 -6.34 19.50 9.80
C LYS A 324 -7.36 18.39 10.03
N ALA A 325 -8.62 18.72 10.38
CA ALA A 325 -9.70 17.75 10.57
C ALA A 325 -9.97 16.92 9.28
N TRP A 326 -10.00 17.56 8.11
CA TRP A 326 -10.12 16.85 6.83
C TRP A 326 -8.94 15.92 6.57
N GLN A 327 -7.70 16.35 6.82
CA GLN A 327 -6.51 15.46 6.73
C GLN A 327 -6.67 14.23 7.63
N GLN A 328 -7.23 14.37 8.84
CA GLN A 328 -7.47 13.25 9.74
C GLN A 328 -8.53 12.27 9.20
N LEU A 329 -9.58 12.77 8.53
CA LEU A 329 -10.59 11.93 7.85
C LEU A 329 -9.99 11.19 6.64
N ARG A 330 -9.15 11.85 5.83
CA ARG A 330 -8.41 11.20 4.73
C ARG A 330 -7.42 10.14 5.24
N ARG A 331 -6.75 10.39 6.37
CA ARG A 331 -5.93 9.38 7.05
C ARG A 331 -6.75 8.22 7.61
N GLY A 332 -8.00 8.45 8.03
CA GLY A 332 -8.96 7.38 8.33
C GLY A 332 -9.16 6.42 7.14
N ARG A 333 -9.28 6.95 5.92
CA ARG A 333 -9.33 6.15 4.67
C ARG A 333 -8.02 5.40 4.40
N TYR A 334 -6.88 5.99 4.72
CA TYR A 334 -5.57 5.34 4.61
C TYR A 334 -5.49 4.10 5.52
N VAL A 335 -5.92 4.23 6.78
CA VAL A 335 -6.00 3.12 7.74
C VAL A 335 -7.03 2.07 7.29
N GLU A 336 -8.21 2.48 6.82
CA GLU A 336 -9.23 1.57 6.25
C GLU A 336 -8.67 0.72 5.11
N PHE A 337 -7.85 1.29 4.22
CA PHE A 337 -7.21 0.52 3.15
C PHE A 337 -6.17 -0.47 3.71
N ASN A 338 -5.21 0.01 4.50
CA ASN A 338 -4.08 -0.80 4.95
C ASN A 338 -4.52 -2.00 5.82
N LEU A 339 -5.55 -1.84 6.67
CA LEU A 339 -6.00 -2.91 7.56
C LEU A 339 -7.00 -3.89 6.93
N VAL A 340 -7.67 -3.52 5.82
CA VAL A 340 -8.75 -4.33 5.22
C VAL A 340 -8.37 -4.91 3.86
N TYR A 341 -7.59 -4.20 3.05
CA TYR A 341 -7.35 -4.53 1.64
C TYR A 341 -5.88 -4.72 1.26
N ASP A 342 -4.94 -4.07 1.97
CA ASP A 342 -3.54 -4.20 1.60
C ASP A 342 -3.03 -5.64 1.81
N ARG A 343 -2.54 -6.24 0.71
CA ARG A 343 -1.96 -7.59 0.70
C ARG A 343 -0.68 -7.66 1.52
N GLY A 344 0.17 -6.61 1.50
CA GLY A 344 1.43 -6.59 2.23
C GLY A 344 1.22 -6.66 3.74
N THR A 345 0.43 -5.73 4.28
CA THR A 345 0.02 -5.66 5.69
C THR A 345 -0.69 -6.95 6.12
N THR A 346 -1.68 -7.41 5.35
CA THR A 346 -2.42 -8.65 5.65
C THR A 346 -1.52 -9.88 5.68
N PHE A 347 -0.55 -9.99 4.77
CA PHE A 347 0.40 -11.08 4.73
C PHE A 347 1.34 -11.05 5.94
N GLY A 348 2.01 -9.91 6.19
CA GLY A 348 2.97 -9.78 7.29
C GLY A 348 2.37 -10.07 8.67
N LEU A 349 1.16 -9.57 8.93
CA LEU A 349 0.43 -9.83 10.19
C LEU A 349 0.02 -11.30 10.36
N LYS A 350 -0.14 -12.06 9.26
CA LYS A 350 -0.53 -13.49 9.28
C LYS A 350 0.68 -14.43 9.30
N THR A 351 1.81 -14.02 8.76
CA THR A 351 3.03 -14.85 8.65
C THR A 351 4.05 -14.59 9.77
N GLY A 352 3.73 -13.68 10.70
CA GLY A 352 4.58 -13.42 11.86
C GLY A 352 5.80 -12.57 11.54
N GLY A 353 5.68 -11.59 10.65
CA GLY A 353 6.72 -10.55 10.47
C GLY A 353 6.65 -9.46 11.53
N ARG A 354 7.71 -8.65 11.63
CA ARG A 354 7.88 -7.62 12.68
C ARG A 354 6.72 -6.63 12.68
N ILE A 355 5.84 -6.79 13.66
CA ILE A 355 4.56 -6.05 13.75
C ILE A 355 4.77 -4.54 13.73
N GLU A 356 5.75 -4.02 14.48
CA GLU A 356 6.09 -2.59 14.50
C GLU A 356 6.61 -2.06 13.16
N SER A 357 7.31 -2.90 12.37
CA SER A 357 7.73 -2.54 11.02
C SER A 357 6.56 -2.53 10.04
N ILE A 358 5.60 -3.44 10.18
CA ILE A 358 4.39 -3.52 9.33
C ILE A 358 3.45 -2.33 9.62
N LEU A 359 3.20 -2.05 10.90
CA LEU A 359 2.28 -1.00 11.35
C LEU A 359 2.91 0.41 11.38
N VAL A 360 4.18 0.56 10.97
CA VAL A 360 4.77 1.89 10.70
C VAL A 360 3.94 2.67 9.67
N SER A 361 3.27 1.95 8.76
CA SER A 361 2.39 2.46 7.70
C SER A 361 1.12 3.14 8.21
N LEU A 362 0.79 3.03 9.50
CA LEU A 362 -0.33 3.74 10.10
C LEU A 362 0.11 5.15 10.56
N PRO A 363 -0.66 6.21 10.28
CA PRO A 363 -0.36 7.56 10.75
C PRO A 363 -0.45 7.64 12.28
N LEU A 364 0.24 8.63 12.86
CA LEU A 364 0.20 8.89 14.30
C LEU A 364 -1.23 9.24 14.77
N SER A 365 -1.99 9.94 13.94
CA SER A 365 -3.40 10.25 14.18
C SER A 365 -4.27 10.05 12.93
N ALA A 366 -5.51 9.62 13.16
CA ALA A 366 -6.59 9.50 12.18
C ALA A 366 -7.96 9.77 12.85
N ARG A 367 -8.99 10.09 12.07
CA ARG A 367 -10.34 10.42 12.57
C ARG A 367 -11.42 9.74 11.73
N TRP A 368 -12.50 9.36 12.40
CA TRP A 368 -13.72 8.86 11.78
C TRP A 368 -14.91 9.66 12.31
N GLU A 369 -15.78 10.07 11.40
CA GLU A 369 -17.04 10.75 11.72
C GLU A 369 -18.21 10.02 11.08
N TYR A 370 -19.36 10.04 11.77
CA TYR A 370 -20.57 9.42 11.29
C TYR A 370 -21.18 10.24 10.15
N ASP A 371 -21.34 9.60 8.98
CA ASP A 371 -21.94 10.16 7.75
C ASP A 371 -21.37 11.52 7.26
N HIS A 372 -20.13 11.87 7.65
CA HIS A 372 -19.47 13.09 7.18
C HIS A 372 -19.33 13.10 5.65
N LYS A 373 -19.82 14.18 5.03
CA LYS A 373 -19.69 14.50 3.60
C LYS A 373 -19.17 15.93 3.45
N PRO A 374 -18.12 16.18 2.67
CA PRO A 374 -17.68 17.55 2.38
C PRO A 374 -18.74 18.28 1.53
N GLU A 375 -18.79 19.60 1.64
CA GLU A 375 -19.69 20.45 0.86
C GLU A 375 -19.37 20.37 -0.64
N GLU A 376 -20.38 20.22 -1.49
CA GLU A 376 -20.17 20.09 -2.94
C GLU A 376 -19.48 21.34 -3.52
N GLY A 377 -18.44 21.12 -4.33
CA GLY A 377 -17.60 22.20 -4.88
C GLY A 377 -16.47 22.70 -3.98
N SER A 378 -16.43 22.32 -2.70
CA SER A 378 -15.30 22.59 -1.79
C SER A 378 -14.00 21.89 -2.25
N GLU A 379 -12.84 22.33 -1.74
CA GLU A 379 -11.56 21.69 -2.06
C GLU A 379 -11.48 20.24 -1.54
N GLU A 380 -12.12 19.97 -0.41
CA GLU A 380 -12.33 18.64 0.17
C GLU A 380 -13.16 17.75 -0.77
N TRP A 381 -14.24 18.30 -1.35
CA TRP A 381 -15.06 17.59 -2.32
C TRP A 381 -14.31 17.34 -3.64
N LYS A 382 -13.48 18.27 -4.12
CA LYS A 382 -12.65 18.04 -5.32
C LYS A 382 -11.70 16.85 -5.16
N LEU A 383 -11.12 16.67 -3.97
CA LEU A 383 -10.36 15.46 -3.66
C LEU A 383 -11.24 14.21 -3.69
N LEU A 384 -12.39 14.25 -3.02
CA LEU A 384 -13.29 13.10 -2.95
C LEU A 384 -13.79 12.69 -4.35
N ASP A 385 -14.17 13.63 -5.21
CA ASP A 385 -14.51 13.39 -6.61
C ASP A 385 -13.35 12.72 -7.36
N ALA A 386 -12.12 13.23 -7.26
CA ALA A 386 -10.97 12.60 -7.93
C ALA A 386 -10.65 11.19 -7.39
N CYS A 387 -10.96 10.89 -6.14
CA CYS A 387 -10.86 9.53 -5.58
C CYS A 387 -12.02 8.61 -6.02
N ILE A 388 -13.22 9.13 -6.29
CA ILE A 388 -14.36 8.35 -6.83
C ILE A 388 -14.20 8.14 -8.34
N ASN A 389 -13.71 9.16 -9.05
CA ASN A 389 -13.58 9.26 -10.49
C ASN A 389 -12.09 9.51 -10.85
N PRO A 390 -11.26 8.45 -10.97
CA PRO A 390 -9.83 8.60 -11.26
C PRO A 390 -9.62 9.30 -12.60
N LYS A 391 -8.68 10.25 -12.60
CA LYS A 391 -8.43 11.18 -13.72
C LYS A 391 -7.11 10.83 -14.40
N GLU A 392 -6.97 11.21 -15.67
CA GLU A 392 -5.65 11.32 -16.29
C GLU A 392 -5.06 12.69 -15.94
N TRP A 393 -3.82 12.69 -15.47
CA TRP A 393 -3.17 13.88 -14.90
C TRP A 393 -2.18 14.57 -15.84
N ILE A 394 -1.68 13.84 -16.85
CA ILE A 394 -0.62 14.24 -17.79
C ILE A 394 -0.89 13.69 -19.19
#